data_AF-A0A356E188-F1
#
_entry.id   AF-A0A356E188-F1
#
_cell.length_a   1.000
_cell.length_b   1.000
_cell.length_c   1.000
_cell.angle_alpha   90.00
_cell.angle_beta   90.00
_cell.angle_gamma   90.00
#
_symmetry.space_group_name_H-M   'P 1'
#
loop_
_entity.id
_entity.type
_entity.pdbx_description
1 polymer ?
#
loop_
_entity_poly.entity_id
_entity_poly.type
_entity_poly.pdbx_seq_one_letter_code
_entity_poly.pdbx_strand_id
1 'polypeptide(L)'
;DALLEVTNLTKIFPGIRALDNVKLTLRSGEVHALIGENGAGKSTLVKILTGVYIPTHGSIVLEGKEISFKNAIEAQQAGIVAIHQEASMFPELSVTENIFMGHHLRNPKTKKLDWKAMTEQTKALL
;
A
#
# COMPACT_ATOMS: atom_id res chain seq x y z
N ASP A 1 -7.49 -11.20 -16.40
CA ASP A 1 -8.52 -10.54 -15.57
C ASP A 1 -7.94 -9.34 -14.84
N ALA A 2 -8.79 -8.38 -14.44
CA ALA A 2 -8.37 -7.21 -13.69
C ALA A 2 -8.03 -7.60 -12.25
N LEU A 3 -6.87 -7.13 -11.76
CA LEU A 3 -6.46 -7.32 -10.38
C LEU A 3 -7.12 -6.28 -9.48
N LEU A 4 -7.10 -5.01 -9.90
CA LEU A 4 -7.69 -3.91 -9.15
C LEU A 4 -8.49 -3.00 -10.08
N GLU A 5 -9.73 -2.68 -9.72
CA GLU A 5 -10.62 -1.82 -10.48
C GLU A 5 -11.14 -0.70 -9.60
N VAL A 6 -11.07 0.52 -10.11
CA VAL A 6 -11.54 1.75 -9.48
C VAL A 6 -12.64 2.32 -10.34
N THR A 7 -13.83 2.51 -9.77
CA THR A 7 -15.00 3.00 -10.50
C THR A 7 -15.56 4.26 -9.87
N ASN A 8 -15.66 5.32 -10.69
CA ASN A 8 -16.25 6.62 -10.33
C ASN A 8 -15.68 7.23 -9.03
N LEU A 9 -14.40 7.00 -8.76
CA LEU A 9 -13.76 7.35 -7.50
C LEU A 9 -13.66 8.87 -7.37
N THR A 10 -14.27 9.40 -6.31
CA THR A 10 -14.32 10.82 -6.03
C THR A 10 -13.87 11.07 -4.61
N LYS A 11 -13.02 12.10 -4.42
CA LYS A 11 -12.57 12.54 -3.10
C LYS A 11 -12.71 14.04 -2.97
N ILE A 12 -13.51 14.45 -1.99
CA ILE A 12 -13.74 15.85 -1.64
C ILE A 12 -13.10 16.10 -0.27
N PHE A 13 -12.28 17.14 -0.21
CA PHE A 13 -11.81 17.77 1.03
C PHE A 13 -12.51 19.14 1.16
N PRO A 14 -12.51 19.78 2.34
CA PRO A 14 -13.07 21.12 2.49
C PRO A 14 -12.49 22.09 1.45
N GLY A 15 -13.35 22.66 0.61
CA GLY A 15 -12.98 23.63 -0.43
C GLY A 15 -12.35 23.05 -1.70
N ILE A 16 -12.11 21.74 -1.82
CA ILE A 16 -11.49 21.16 -3.01
C ILE A 16 -11.98 19.75 -3.34
N ARG A 17 -12.33 19.52 -4.61
CA ARG A 17 -12.53 18.18 -5.17
C ARG A 17 -11.19 17.66 -5.68
N ALA A 18 -10.51 16.84 -4.87
CA ALA A 18 -9.17 16.35 -5.17
C ALA A 18 -9.13 15.19 -6.17
N LEU A 19 -10.21 14.40 -6.26
CA LEU A 19 -10.44 13.42 -7.32
C LEU A 19 -11.88 13.58 -7.79
N ASP A 20 -12.09 13.52 -9.10
CA ASP A 20 -13.41 13.64 -9.72
C ASP A 20 -13.65 12.49 -10.69
N ASN A 21 -14.55 11.58 -10.34
CA ASN A 21 -14.99 10.47 -11.19
C ASN A 21 -13.84 9.64 -11.80
N VAL A 22 -12.80 9.35 -11.03
CA VAL A 22 -11.61 8.64 -11.50
C VAL A 22 -11.94 7.17 -11.77
N LYS A 23 -11.40 6.65 -12.88
CA LYS A 23 -11.48 5.25 -13.29
C LYS A 23 -10.08 4.72 -13.56
N LEU A 24 -9.77 3.55 -13.03
CA LEU A 24 -8.49 2.89 -13.19
C LEU A 24 -8.68 1.38 -13.15
N THR A 25 -8.03 0.67 -14.06
CA THR A 25 -7.99 -0.79 -14.05
C THR A 25 -6.52 -1.22 -14.11
N LEU A 26 -6.08 -1.96 -13.11
CA LEU A 26 -4.75 -2.56 -13.05
C LEU A 26 -4.88 -4.07 -13.25
N ARG A 27 -4.01 -4.65 -14.08
CA ARG A 27 -3.95 -6.11 -14.28
C ARG A 27 -2.69 -6.69 -13.65
N SER A 28 -2.75 -7.96 -13.28
CA SER A 28 -1.61 -8.66 -12.70
C SER A 28 -0.44 -8.70 -13.69
N GLY A 29 0.77 -8.48 -13.21
CA GLY A 29 2.00 -8.46 -14.01
C GLY A 29 2.28 -7.17 -14.79
N GLU A 30 1.41 -6.17 -14.70
CA GLU A 30 1.62 -4.87 -15.38
C GLU A 30 2.26 -3.83 -14.47
N VAL A 31 3.07 -2.96 -15.06
CA VAL A 31 3.60 -1.75 -14.40
C VAL A 31 2.94 -0.53 -15.02
N HIS A 32 2.30 0.28 -14.17
CA HIS A 32 1.59 1.49 -14.59
C HIS A 32 2.30 2.74 -14.07
N ALA A 33 2.35 3.79 -14.90
CA ALA A 33 2.86 5.09 -14.51
C ALA A 33 1.70 6.09 -14.38
N LEU A 34 1.53 6.66 -13.19
CA LEU A 34 0.57 7.74 -12.95
C LEU A 34 1.29 9.10 -13.00
N ILE A 35 1.08 9.83 -14.10
CA ILE A 35 1.70 11.12 -14.36
C ILE A 35 0.67 12.26 -14.38
N GLY A 36 1.14 13.49 -14.16
CA GLY A 36 0.30 14.68 -14.12
C GLY A 36 0.92 15.78 -13.28
N GLU A 37 0.38 16.99 -13.35
CA GLU A 37 0.90 18.15 -12.62
C GLU A 37 0.75 18.03 -11.10
N ASN A 38 1.45 18.88 -10.37
CA ASN A 38 1.26 19.01 -8.92
C ASN A 38 -0.17 19.48 -8.63
N GLY A 39 -0.84 18.82 -7.68
CA GLY A 39 -2.25 19.07 -7.39
C GLY A 39 -3.24 18.25 -8.24
N ALA A 40 -2.81 17.51 -9.27
CA ALA A 40 -3.69 16.67 -10.10
C ALA A 40 -4.31 15.45 -9.38
N GLY A 41 -4.14 15.31 -8.05
CA GLY A 41 -4.75 14.23 -7.27
C GLY A 41 -3.97 12.92 -7.20
N LYS A 42 -2.80 12.80 -7.85
CA LYS A 42 -1.99 11.56 -7.88
C LYS A 42 -1.74 10.97 -6.49
N SER A 43 -1.21 11.76 -5.56
CA SER A 43 -0.95 11.31 -4.18
C SER A 43 -2.24 11.02 -3.41
N THR A 44 -3.35 11.69 -3.75
CA THR A 44 -4.67 11.41 -3.16
C THR A 44 -5.17 10.04 -3.60
N LEU A 45 -5.02 9.70 -4.89
CA LEU A 45 -5.39 8.38 -5.40
C LEU A 45 -4.58 7.28 -4.70
N VAL A 46 -3.25 7.44 -4.63
CA VAL A 46 -2.38 6.48 -3.93
C VAL A 46 -2.80 6.32 -2.47
N LYS A 47 -3.01 7.41 -1.74
CA LYS A 47 -3.46 7.38 -0.33
C LYS A 47 -4.81 6.70 -0.13
N ILE A 48 -5.72 6.78 -1.11
CA ILE A 48 -6.99 6.06 -1.04
C ILE A 48 -6.78 4.57 -1.26
N LEU A 49 -6.04 4.18 -2.30
CA LEU A 49 -5.75 2.78 -2.59
C LEU A 49 -5.03 2.10 -1.41
N THR A 50 -4.21 2.85 -0.67
CA THR A 50 -3.47 2.34 0.50
C THR A 50 -4.16 2.60 1.84
N GLY A 51 -5.47 2.89 1.85
CA GLY A 51 -6.27 2.98 3.07
C GLY A 51 -5.95 4.16 4.00
N VAL A 52 -5.22 5.17 3.54
CA VAL A 52 -4.94 6.41 4.30
C VAL A 52 -6.13 7.37 4.23
N TYR A 53 -6.84 7.39 3.10
CA TYR A 53 -8.07 8.16 2.92
C TYR A 53 -9.22 7.28 2.45
N ILE A 54 -10.41 7.54 3.00
CA ILE A 54 -11.66 6.93 2.52
C ILE A 54 -12.19 7.80 1.36
N PRO A 55 -12.61 7.21 0.23
CA PRO A 55 -13.24 7.97 -0.85
C PRO A 55 -14.55 8.60 -0.38
N THR A 56 -14.95 9.71 -1.01
CA THR A 56 -16.27 10.31 -0.77
C THR A 56 -17.36 9.55 -1.54
N HIS A 57 -17.05 9.13 -2.78
CA HIS A 57 -17.92 8.30 -3.62
C HIS A 57 -17.09 7.35 -4.49
N GLY A 58 -17.76 6.36 -5.08
CA GLY A 58 -17.15 5.34 -5.93
C GLY A 58 -16.75 4.10 -5.14
N SER A 59 -16.22 3.11 -5.84
CA SER A 59 -15.83 1.82 -5.26
C SER A 59 -14.48 1.35 -5.81
N ILE A 60 -13.86 0.46 -5.04
CA ILE A 60 -12.62 -0.21 -5.40
C ILE A 60 -12.86 -1.71 -5.27
N VAL A 61 -12.49 -2.46 -6.30
CA VAL A 61 -12.57 -3.92 -6.35
C VAL A 61 -11.16 -4.46 -6.45
N LEU A 62 -10.82 -5.43 -5.59
CA LEU A 62 -9.56 -6.16 -5.61
C LEU A 62 -9.89 -7.65 -5.78
N GLU A 63 -9.35 -8.28 -6.82
CA GLU A 63 -9.58 -9.70 -7.14
C GLU A 63 -11.09 -10.06 -7.18
N GLY A 64 -11.89 -9.19 -7.78
CA GLY A 64 -13.35 -9.36 -7.91
C GLY A 64 -14.15 -9.11 -6.63
N LYS A 65 -13.52 -8.67 -5.53
CA LYS A 65 -14.21 -8.32 -4.28
C LYS A 65 -14.14 -6.83 -4.04
N GLU A 66 -15.30 -6.22 -3.78
CA GLU A 66 -15.34 -4.83 -3.34
C GLU A 66 -14.64 -4.70 -1.97
N ILE A 67 -13.75 -3.71 -1.86
CA ILE A 67 -12.93 -3.47 -0.70
C ILE A 67 -13.13 -2.04 -0.18
N SER A 68 -13.03 -1.89 1.13
CA SER A 68 -12.97 -0.59 1.80
C SER A 68 -12.09 -0.73 3.04
N PHE A 69 -10.92 -0.10 3.01
CA PHE A 69 -9.97 -0.12 4.12
C PHE A 69 -10.26 1.01 5.10
N LYS A 70 -10.20 0.70 6.40
CA LYS A 70 -10.32 1.69 7.49
C LYS A 70 -8.98 2.37 7.79
N ASN A 71 -7.88 1.73 7.43
CA ASN A 71 -6.53 2.20 7.69
C ASN A 71 -5.52 1.50 6.75
N ALA A 72 -4.27 1.97 6.78
CA ALA A 72 -3.19 1.43 5.95
C ALA A 72 -2.79 -0.01 6.31
N ILE A 73 -3.02 -0.46 7.56
CA ILE A 73 -2.69 -1.83 7.98
C ILE A 73 -3.62 -2.83 7.26
N GLU A 74 -4.92 -2.52 7.16
CA GLU A 74 -5.87 -3.36 6.41
C GLU A 74 -5.51 -3.42 4.92
N ALA A 75 -5.09 -2.30 4.32
CA ALA A 75 -4.64 -2.27 2.93
C ALA A 75 -3.38 -3.14 2.72
N GLN A 76 -2.41 -3.04 3.63
CA GLN A 76 -1.20 -3.87 3.60
C GLN A 76 -1.52 -5.36 3.75
N GLN A 77 -2.44 -5.73 4.63
CA GLN A 77 -2.89 -7.12 4.80
C GLN A 77 -3.58 -7.67 3.54
N ALA A 78 -4.20 -6.79 2.75
CA ALA A 78 -4.75 -7.12 1.44
C ALA A 78 -3.71 -7.08 0.29
N GLY A 79 -2.42 -6.88 0.60
CA GLY A 79 -1.33 -6.87 -0.38
C GLY A 79 -1.12 -5.52 -1.09
N ILE A 80 -1.75 -4.44 -0.64
CA ILE A 80 -1.58 -3.10 -1.22
C ILE A 80 -0.71 -2.25 -0.30
N VAL A 81 0.49 -1.89 -0.76
CA VAL A 81 1.46 -1.12 0.01
C VAL A 81 1.95 0.06 -0.82
N ALA A 82 2.07 1.23 -0.18
CA ALA A 82 2.73 2.39 -0.77
C ALA A 82 4.16 2.50 -0.24
N ILE A 83 5.10 2.72 -1.15
CA ILE A 83 6.45 3.18 -0.81
C ILE A 83 6.43 4.70 -0.94
N HIS A 84 6.66 5.40 0.17
CA HIS A 84 6.70 6.86 0.19
C HIS A 84 8.06 7.38 -0.32
N GLN A 85 8.08 8.63 -0.79
CA GLN A 85 9.25 9.24 -1.46
C GLN A 85 10.50 9.28 -0.58
N GLU A 86 10.33 9.41 0.74
CA GLU A 86 11.42 9.30 1.69
C GLU A 86 11.36 7.92 2.34
N ALA A 87 12.45 7.17 2.25
CA ALA A 87 12.58 5.91 2.94
C ALA A 87 12.76 6.21 4.44
N SER A 88 11.77 5.85 5.26
CA SER A 88 11.89 5.83 6.72
C SER A 88 12.78 4.65 7.15
N MET A 89 14.06 4.71 6.79
CA MET A 89 15.06 3.77 7.29
C MET A 89 15.52 4.20 8.67
N PHE A 90 15.80 3.23 9.52
CA PHE A 90 16.45 3.44 10.80
C PHE A 90 17.96 3.21 10.62
N PRO A 91 18.78 4.27 10.58
CA PRO A 91 20.21 4.15 10.27
C PRO A 91 20.97 3.31 11.29
N GLU A 92 20.46 3.31 12.53
CA GLU A 92 21.04 2.60 13.67
C GLU A 92 20.78 1.08 13.62
N LEU A 93 19.93 0.62 12.70
CA LEU A 93 19.51 -0.77 12.58
C LEU A 93 20.18 -1.44 11.38
N SER A 94 20.45 -2.74 11.51
CA SER A 94 20.92 -3.55 10.40
C SER A 94 19.89 -3.60 9.25
N VAL A 95 20.32 -4.04 8.07
CA VAL A 95 19.43 -4.27 6.93
C VAL A 95 18.32 -5.26 7.29
N THR A 96 18.65 -6.35 8.00
CA THR A 96 17.66 -7.33 8.47
C THR A 96 16.64 -6.68 9.41
N GLU A 97 17.09 -5.86 10.37
CA GLU A 97 16.18 -5.19 11.30
C GLU A 97 15.28 -4.16 10.60
N ASN A 98 15.81 -3.42 9.62
CA ASN A 98 15.02 -2.51 8.79
C ASN A 98 13.97 -3.27 7.97
N ILE A 99 14.36 -4.36 7.32
CA ILE A 99 13.45 -5.17 6.50
C ILE A 99 12.31 -5.72 7.36
N PHE A 100 12.59 -6.29 8.53
CA PHE A 100 11.57 -6.97 9.35
C PHE A 100 10.85 -6.05 10.37
N MET A 101 11.10 -4.74 10.33
CA MET A 101 10.53 -3.80 11.27
C MET A 101 8.99 -3.85 11.25
N GLY A 102 8.38 -4.05 12.42
CA GLY A 102 6.91 -4.15 12.54
C GLY A 102 6.29 -5.47 12.06
N HIS A 103 7.09 -6.40 11.55
CA HIS A 103 6.62 -7.73 11.10
C HIS A 103 7.67 -8.83 11.36
N HIS A 104 8.32 -8.74 12.52
CA HIS A 104 9.36 -9.68 12.93
C HIS A 104 8.87 -11.13 12.96
N LEU A 105 9.72 -12.04 12.47
CA LEU A 105 9.46 -13.47 12.59
C LEU A 105 9.65 -13.93 14.03
N ARG A 106 8.74 -14.77 14.49
CA ARG A 106 8.78 -15.37 15.82
C ARG A 106 8.85 -16.87 15.70
N ASN A 107 9.67 -17.49 16.52
CA ASN A 107 9.74 -18.93 16.62
C ASN A 107 8.35 -19.48 17.04
N PRO A 108 7.74 -20.41 16.29
CA PRO A 108 6.38 -20.87 16.57
C PRO A 108 6.20 -21.49 17.95
N LYS A 109 7.25 -22.15 18.47
CA LYS A 109 7.27 -22.85 19.77
C LYS A 109 7.59 -21.91 20.92
N THR A 110 8.64 -21.10 20.82
CA THR A 110 9.13 -20.29 21.94
C THR A 110 8.59 -18.85 21.96
N LYS A 111 7.92 -18.41 20.88
CA LYS A 111 7.41 -17.04 20.68
C LYS A 111 8.46 -15.92 20.72
N LYS A 112 9.74 -16.26 20.88
CA LYS A 112 10.89 -15.35 20.78
C LYS A 112 11.15 -14.97 19.32
N LEU A 113 11.85 -13.86 19.11
CA LEU A 113 12.29 -13.43 17.78
C LEU A 113 13.17 -14.49 17.13
N ASP A 114 12.91 -14.79 15.87
CA ASP A 114 13.68 -15.75 15.09
C ASP A 114 14.72 -15.03 14.21
N TRP A 115 15.80 -14.60 14.85
CA TRP A 115 16.89 -13.89 14.19
C TRP A 115 17.53 -14.68 13.05
N LYS A 116 17.64 -16.00 13.22
CA LYS A 116 18.22 -16.88 12.21
C LYS A 116 17.36 -16.87 10.95
N ALA A 117 16.05 -17.09 11.08
CA ALA A 117 15.13 -17.06 9.95
C ALA A 117 15.10 -15.68 9.26
N MET A 118 15.05 -14.58 10.03
CA MET A 118 15.07 -13.23 9.47
C MET A 118 16.37 -12.94 8.69
N THR A 119 17.51 -13.38 9.21
CA THR A 119 18.81 -13.20 8.56
C THR A 119 18.92 -14.03 7.27
N GLU A 120 18.44 -15.28 7.29
CA GLU A 120 18.41 -16.14 6.10
C GLU A 120 17.51 -15.58 5.00
N GLN A 121 16.31 -15.11 5.35
CA GLN A 121 15.41 -14.47 4.39
C GLN A 121 15.99 -13.16 3.83
N THR A 122 16.64 -12.35 4.67
CA THR A 122 17.31 -11.13 4.21
C THR A 122 18.36 -11.45 3.15
N LYS A 123 19.19 -12.47 3.38
CA LYS A 123 20.24 -12.89 2.44
C LYS A 123 19.70 -13.41 1.10
N ALA A 124 18.48 -13.94 1.07
CA ALA A 124 17.85 -14.42 -0.15
C ALA A 124 17.25 -13.30 -1.01
N LEU A 125 17.02 -12.11 -0.43
CA LEU A 125 16.51 -10.92 -1.13
C LEU A 125 17.62 -10.06 -1.74
N LEU A 126 18.87 -10.30 -1.34
CA LEU A 126 20.08 -9.60 -1.79
C LEU A 126 20.86 -10.45 -2.80
#